data_AF-A0AAW5ZWR6-F1
#
_entry.id   AF-A0AAW5ZWR6-F1
#
_cell.length_a   1.000
_cell.length_b   1.000
_cell.length_c   1.000
_cell.angle_alpha   90.00
_cell.angle_beta   90.00
_cell.angle_gamma   90.00
#
_symmetry.space_group_name_H-M   'P 1'
#
loop_
_entity.id
_entity.type
_entity.pdbx_description
1 polymer ?
#
loop_
_entity_poly.entity_id
_entity_poly.type
_entity_poly.pdbx_seq_one_letter_code
_entity_poly.pdbx_strand_id
1 'polypeptide(L)'
;TQVTGTDPIRINGTVEVFGTPASVILAAPAGIYTQGGGFTNTPRVTLSSGTPQFLNGSGANVPFDQASAVGFLVNSGRIQIDPAAGSTAGAGIEGTVGAINLIGQTVGVNAPLFAGNQINVIAGNQQVAPVATGTGRAGSDWQVSSTGANAAANSASAQNGLAIDATAFGAMTAGQIKLISTAQGLGVRAAGDLAANTGNVNIDANGDVSVGNVYGQQAVGIAATGAVTASGAVRAQQDVTIGAGGDLTIGGAAQAGNNLTLTAGGKVAGAGTLTASKAIDVQAGGSIDVSGNVNANRIAMQAAGRDGLGDIRLGGNVGAPGTITLNAARDTTIAGSVVSDSDLNLATQRNLSVGGVVGSTKGNVSLTARTGALTTQGAVVTPGNLVVSSGTDTSLGGQVSAAGTATVNAGGNLNTAGQIGSNGVLTLTAGQNLTVGGQVGSGADAKLQAGSNVTVNGALTSTGDTSVTAGQSIALAGDVAAGGNATLSASQTVTGPGNLSAAQSVKVTSGSIDLGGQVKGKQVALTANGSGNLGDVRLGGAVSAPGSVTI
;
A
#
# COMPACT_ATOMS: atom_id res chain seq x y z
N THR A 1 -31.38 3.75 -37.60
CA THR A 1 -32.26 2.64 -38.02
C THR A 1 -32.55 1.75 -36.83
N GLN A 2 -33.82 1.38 -36.63
CA GLN A 2 -34.22 0.34 -35.68
C GLN A 2 -34.57 -0.92 -36.48
N VAL A 3 -33.96 -2.05 -36.13
CA VAL A 3 -34.42 -3.36 -36.64
C VAL A 3 -35.51 -3.87 -35.71
N THR A 4 -36.72 -4.07 -36.24
CA THR A 4 -37.86 -4.63 -35.51
C THR A 4 -38.01 -6.14 -35.70
N GLY A 5 -37.22 -6.74 -36.59
CA GLY A 5 -37.12 -8.19 -36.78
C GLY A 5 -36.18 -8.88 -35.77
N THR A 6 -36.02 -10.19 -35.90
CA THR A 6 -35.21 -11.03 -34.99
C THR A 6 -33.75 -11.16 -35.40
N ASP A 7 -33.35 -10.59 -36.55
CA ASP A 7 -31.99 -10.71 -37.06
C ASP A 7 -31.05 -9.65 -36.49
N PRO A 8 -29.76 -9.99 -36.27
CA PRO A 8 -28.76 -9.01 -35.87
C PRO A 8 -28.38 -8.08 -37.04
N ILE A 9 -27.89 -6.88 -36.71
CA ILE A 9 -27.26 -6.00 -37.69
C ILE A 9 -25.84 -6.50 -37.96
N ARG A 10 -25.46 -6.58 -39.24
CA ARG A 10 -24.07 -6.84 -39.68
C ARG A 10 -23.55 -5.65 -40.48
N ILE A 11 -22.38 -5.13 -40.08
CA ILE A 11 -21.73 -3.98 -40.72
C ILE A 11 -20.35 -4.43 -41.22
N ASN A 12 -20.25 -4.69 -42.51
CA ASN A 12 -19.04 -5.23 -43.14
C ASN A 12 -18.33 -4.18 -44.03
N GLY A 13 -18.45 -2.90 -43.67
CA GLY A 13 -17.92 -1.77 -44.42
C GLY A 13 -18.23 -0.43 -43.74
N THR A 14 -17.99 0.67 -44.44
CA THR A 14 -18.16 2.02 -43.88
C THR A 14 -19.61 2.51 -43.98
N VAL A 15 -20.11 3.10 -42.90
CA VAL A 15 -21.36 3.87 -42.88
C VAL A 15 -21.03 5.35 -43.00
N GLU A 16 -21.56 6.01 -44.03
CA GLU A 16 -21.33 7.43 -44.31
C GLU A 16 -22.62 8.24 -44.14
N VAL A 17 -22.51 9.38 -43.45
CA VAL A 17 -23.51 10.44 -43.51
C VAL A 17 -23.12 11.39 -44.64
N PHE A 18 -23.86 11.38 -45.74
CA PHE A 18 -23.63 12.32 -46.83
C PHE A 18 -24.23 13.71 -46.50
N GLY A 19 -23.45 14.78 -46.69
CA GLY A 19 -23.88 16.16 -46.43
C GLY A 19 -23.55 16.66 -45.02
N THR A 20 -24.51 17.29 -44.34
CA THR A 20 -24.30 17.83 -42.99
C THR A 20 -24.03 16.70 -41.99
N PRO A 21 -22.99 16.81 -41.13
CA PRO A 21 -22.71 15.78 -40.14
C PRO A 21 -23.91 15.49 -39.24
N ALA A 22 -24.23 14.20 -39.02
CA ALA A 22 -25.36 13.78 -38.20
C ALA A 22 -24.98 12.61 -37.27
N SER A 23 -25.64 12.49 -36.11
CA SER A 23 -25.44 11.33 -35.24
C SER A 23 -26.09 10.08 -35.86
N VAL A 24 -25.42 8.93 -35.78
CA VAL A 24 -25.94 7.63 -36.26
C VAL A 24 -26.28 6.77 -35.06
N ILE A 25 -27.51 6.27 -35.02
CA ILE A 25 -27.99 5.30 -34.02
C ILE A 25 -28.48 4.04 -34.74
N LEU A 26 -27.90 2.90 -34.38
CA LEU A 26 -28.30 1.57 -34.84
C LEU A 26 -28.68 0.74 -33.61
N ALA A 27 -29.93 0.30 -33.57
CA ALA A 27 -30.48 -0.46 -32.45
C ALA A 27 -31.07 -1.79 -32.93
N ALA A 28 -30.57 -2.90 -32.39
CA ALA A 28 -31.02 -4.26 -32.72
C ALA A 28 -30.92 -5.21 -31.51
N PRO A 29 -32.05 -5.60 -30.90
CA PRO A 29 -32.07 -6.50 -29.73
C PRO A 29 -31.39 -7.85 -29.92
N ALA A 30 -31.32 -8.35 -31.16
CA ALA A 30 -30.61 -9.57 -31.53
C ALA A 30 -29.07 -9.42 -31.54
N GLY A 31 -28.56 -8.18 -31.52
CA GLY A 31 -27.15 -7.85 -31.53
C GLY A 31 -26.68 -7.08 -32.77
N ILE A 32 -25.44 -6.61 -32.71
CA ILE A 32 -24.76 -5.85 -33.75
C ILE A 32 -23.34 -6.39 -33.90
N TYR A 33 -22.94 -6.73 -35.12
CA TYR A 33 -21.64 -7.31 -35.42
C TYR A 33 -20.97 -6.48 -36.53
N THR A 34 -19.73 -6.07 -36.30
CA THR A 34 -18.92 -5.38 -37.32
C THR A 34 -17.74 -6.26 -37.73
N GLN A 35 -17.42 -6.26 -39.02
CA GLN A 35 -16.20 -6.87 -39.56
C GLN A 35 -15.51 -5.85 -40.46
N GLY A 36 -14.54 -5.10 -39.89
CA GLY A 36 -13.94 -3.95 -40.57
C GLY A 36 -14.93 -2.80 -40.80
N GLY A 37 -15.90 -2.64 -39.89
CA GLY A 37 -16.92 -1.61 -40.00
C GLY A 37 -16.42 -0.23 -39.56
N GLY A 38 -16.62 0.79 -40.38
CA GLY A 38 -16.21 2.17 -40.11
C GLY A 38 -17.37 3.16 -40.13
N PHE A 39 -17.16 4.37 -39.59
CA PHE A 39 -18.14 5.46 -39.63
C PHE A 39 -17.45 6.76 -40.03
N THR A 40 -18.07 7.54 -40.91
CA THR A 40 -17.51 8.82 -41.34
C THR A 40 -18.56 9.93 -41.31
N ASN A 41 -18.10 11.17 -41.16
CA ASN A 41 -18.93 12.38 -41.08
C ASN A 41 -20.01 12.31 -39.98
N THR A 42 -19.68 11.65 -38.87
CA THR A 42 -20.64 11.28 -37.83
C THR A 42 -20.16 11.82 -36.48
N PRO A 43 -20.68 12.94 -35.96
CA PRO A 43 -20.26 13.47 -34.65
C PRO A 43 -20.47 12.47 -33.50
N ARG A 44 -21.38 11.50 -33.65
CA ARG A 44 -21.62 10.44 -32.65
C ARG A 44 -22.22 9.19 -33.27
N VAL A 45 -21.62 8.04 -32.98
CA VAL A 45 -22.12 6.71 -33.30
C VAL A 45 -22.66 6.06 -32.04
N THR A 46 -23.86 5.51 -32.09
CA THR A 46 -24.41 4.68 -31.01
C THR A 46 -24.87 3.35 -31.59
N LEU A 47 -24.19 2.28 -31.18
CA LEU A 47 -24.60 0.90 -31.45
C LEU A 47 -25.25 0.38 -30.18
N SER A 48 -26.49 -0.08 -30.27
CA SER A 48 -27.19 -0.64 -29.12
C SER A 48 -27.88 -1.97 -29.42
N SER A 49 -27.77 -2.91 -28.48
CA SER A 49 -28.67 -4.07 -28.44
C SER A 49 -29.90 -3.83 -27.57
N GLY A 50 -30.11 -2.61 -27.08
CA GLY A 50 -31.33 -2.24 -26.38
C GLY A 50 -32.46 -1.90 -27.33
N THR A 51 -33.69 -2.09 -26.85
CA THR A 51 -34.88 -1.54 -27.50
C THR A 51 -34.89 -0.02 -27.29
N PRO A 52 -35.01 0.80 -28.34
CA PRO A 52 -35.09 2.25 -28.19
C PRO A 52 -36.24 2.67 -27.26
N GLN A 53 -36.00 3.67 -26.43
CA GLN A 53 -37.00 4.38 -25.64
C GLN A 53 -37.00 5.83 -26.11
N PHE A 54 -38.15 6.37 -26.49
CA PHE A 54 -38.29 7.69 -27.05
C PHE A 54 -38.71 8.64 -25.94
N LEU A 55 -37.82 9.53 -25.51
CA LEU A 55 -37.95 10.26 -24.26
C LEU A 55 -38.26 11.74 -24.50
N ASN A 56 -39.16 12.33 -23.71
CA ASN A 56 -39.37 13.77 -23.66
C ASN A 56 -38.39 14.46 -22.68
N GLY A 57 -38.53 15.79 -22.51
CA GLY A 57 -37.66 16.58 -21.63
C GLY A 57 -37.71 16.22 -20.14
N SER A 58 -38.74 15.51 -19.66
CA SER A 58 -38.80 14.99 -18.28
C SER A 58 -38.28 13.56 -18.15
N GLY A 59 -37.84 12.94 -19.24
CA GLY A 59 -37.35 11.55 -19.28
C GLY A 59 -38.45 10.50 -19.38
N ALA A 60 -39.71 10.89 -19.61
CA ALA A 60 -40.81 9.96 -19.81
C ALA A 60 -40.83 9.41 -21.24
N ASN A 61 -41.20 8.13 -21.39
CA ASN A 61 -41.34 7.51 -22.71
C ASN A 61 -42.60 8.05 -23.43
N VAL A 62 -42.44 8.53 -24.66
CA VAL A 62 -43.43 9.20 -25.50
C VAL A 62 -43.35 8.65 -26.94
N PRO A 63 -44.35 8.91 -27.79
CA PRO A 63 -44.23 8.61 -29.23
C PRO A 63 -43.03 9.31 -29.89
N PHE A 64 -42.53 8.73 -30.99
CA PHE A 64 -41.31 9.21 -31.67
C PHE A 64 -41.35 10.69 -32.07
N ASP A 65 -42.51 11.17 -32.54
CA ASP A 65 -42.74 12.54 -32.98
C ASP A 65 -42.74 13.57 -31.83
N GLN A 66 -42.83 13.12 -30.58
CA GLN A 66 -42.76 13.93 -29.37
C GLN A 66 -41.42 13.79 -28.63
N ALA A 67 -40.53 12.94 -29.12
CA ALA A 67 -39.27 12.63 -28.46
C ALA A 67 -38.25 13.74 -28.67
N SER A 68 -37.60 14.16 -27.58
CA SER A 68 -36.43 15.04 -27.61
C SER A 68 -35.12 14.27 -27.42
N ALA A 69 -35.19 13.01 -27.01
CA ALA A 69 -34.04 12.15 -26.74
C ALA A 69 -34.36 10.66 -27.00
N VAL A 70 -33.31 9.85 -27.13
CA VAL A 70 -33.42 8.39 -27.26
C VAL A 70 -32.60 7.72 -26.17
N GLY A 71 -33.25 6.87 -25.38
CA GLY A 71 -32.64 5.93 -24.44
C GLY A 71 -32.72 4.49 -24.96
N PHE A 72 -32.21 3.54 -24.18
CA PHE A 72 -32.15 2.12 -24.55
C PHE A 72 -32.49 1.24 -23.35
N LEU A 73 -33.47 0.36 -23.53
CA LEU A 73 -33.75 -0.73 -22.60
C LEU A 73 -33.01 -1.98 -23.09
N VAL A 74 -31.92 -2.33 -22.41
CA VAL A 74 -31.04 -3.44 -22.78
C VAL A 74 -31.40 -4.68 -21.97
N ASN A 75 -31.87 -5.73 -22.66
CA ASN A 75 -32.23 -7.02 -22.06
C ASN A 75 -31.54 -8.23 -22.74
N SER A 76 -30.95 -8.03 -23.92
CA SER A 76 -30.35 -9.09 -24.74
C SER A 76 -29.33 -8.52 -25.72
N GLY A 77 -28.63 -9.42 -26.43
CA GLY A 77 -27.85 -9.10 -27.63
C GLY A 77 -26.41 -8.69 -27.34
N ARG A 78 -25.53 -9.10 -28.24
CA ARG A 78 -24.10 -8.76 -28.22
C ARG A 78 -23.79 -7.66 -29.20
N ILE A 79 -22.90 -6.76 -28.81
CA ILE A 79 -22.18 -5.91 -29.75
C ILE A 79 -20.78 -6.51 -29.93
N GLN A 80 -20.39 -6.84 -31.15
CA GLN A 80 -19.07 -7.38 -31.44
C GLN A 80 -18.39 -6.50 -32.49
N ILE A 81 -17.20 -5.99 -32.14
CA ILE A 81 -16.35 -5.24 -33.05
C ILE A 81 -15.18 -6.12 -33.45
N ASP A 82 -15.16 -6.61 -34.69
CA ASP A 82 -14.07 -7.41 -35.23
C ASP A 82 -13.34 -6.67 -36.36
N PRO A 83 -12.05 -7.00 -36.59
CA PRO A 83 -11.34 -6.51 -37.76
C PRO A 83 -11.98 -7.03 -39.05
N ALA A 84 -11.52 -6.52 -40.19
CA ALA A 84 -11.95 -7.02 -41.49
C ALA A 84 -11.75 -8.55 -41.59
N ALA A 85 -12.68 -9.23 -42.27
CA ALA A 85 -12.64 -10.68 -42.42
C ALA A 85 -11.30 -11.17 -42.99
N GLY A 86 -10.74 -12.22 -42.39
CA GLY A 86 -9.43 -12.76 -42.76
C GLY A 86 -8.23 -12.01 -42.17
N SER A 87 -8.46 -10.93 -41.41
CA SER A 87 -7.40 -10.25 -40.66
C SER A 87 -7.44 -10.55 -39.17
N THR A 88 -6.27 -10.71 -38.56
CA THR A 88 -6.11 -10.84 -37.10
C THR A 88 -5.89 -9.49 -36.41
N ALA A 89 -5.62 -8.44 -37.18
CA ALA A 89 -5.45 -7.06 -36.71
C ALA A 89 -5.93 -6.09 -37.80
N GLY A 90 -6.63 -5.02 -37.45
CA GLY A 90 -7.12 -4.08 -38.45
C GLY A 90 -8.06 -3.06 -37.85
N ALA A 91 -8.44 -2.08 -38.67
CA ALA A 91 -9.34 -1.00 -38.29
C ALA A 91 -10.63 -1.56 -37.67
N GLY A 92 -10.93 -1.12 -36.44
CA GLY A 92 -12.26 -1.23 -35.88
C GLY A 92 -13.06 0.00 -36.30
N ILE A 93 -13.55 0.76 -35.33
CA ILE A 93 -14.20 2.04 -35.62
C ILE A 93 -13.13 3.14 -35.59
N GLU A 94 -12.78 3.66 -36.75
CA GLU A 94 -11.79 4.73 -36.96
C GLU A 94 -12.44 6.00 -37.53
N GLY A 95 -11.74 7.14 -37.44
CA GLY A 95 -12.07 8.34 -38.23
C GLY A 95 -12.81 9.46 -37.48
N THR A 96 -13.48 10.33 -38.23
CA THR A 96 -14.12 11.62 -37.84
C THR A 96 -15.25 11.53 -36.82
N VAL A 97 -15.32 10.43 -36.07
CA VAL A 97 -16.33 10.16 -35.05
C VAL A 97 -15.98 10.90 -33.77
N GLY A 98 -16.84 11.84 -33.36
CA GLY A 98 -16.66 12.55 -32.09
C GLY A 98 -16.87 11.64 -30.87
N ALA A 99 -17.97 10.88 -30.84
CA ALA A 99 -18.26 9.94 -29.76
C ALA A 99 -18.67 8.56 -30.26
N ILE A 100 -18.18 7.49 -29.62
CA ILE A 100 -18.62 6.11 -29.85
C ILE A 100 -19.33 5.62 -28.58
N ASN A 101 -20.58 5.17 -28.71
CA ASN A 101 -21.33 4.52 -27.65
C ASN A 101 -21.64 3.08 -28.07
N LEU A 102 -21.15 2.11 -27.31
CA LEU A 102 -21.49 0.69 -27.44
C LEU A 102 -22.35 0.31 -26.23
N ILE A 103 -23.65 0.11 -26.44
CA ILE A 103 -24.63 -0.08 -25.35
C ILE A 103 -25.32 -1.43 -25.55
N GLY A 104 -24.76 -2.50 -24.97
CA GLY A 104 -25.21 -3.88 -25.22
C GLY A 104 -25.45 -4.68 -23.94
N GLN A 105 -26.03 -5.89 -24.05
CA GLN A 105 -26.04 -6.81 -22.91
C GLN A 105 -24.62 -7.32 -22.64
N THR A 106 -23.89 -7.63 -23.71
CA THR A 106 -22.45 -7.90 -23.69
C THR A 106 -21.77 -7.15 -24.84
N VAL A 107 -20.51 -6.76 -24.66
CA VAL A 107 -19.72 -6.09 -25.69
C VAL A 107 -18.37 -6.79 -25.86
N GLY A 108 -18.02 -7.12 -27.10
CA GLY A 108 -16.70 -7.58 -27.50
C GLY A 108 -16.00 -6.57 -28.39
N VAL A 109 -14.72 -6.33 -28.14
CA VAL A 109 -13.89 -5.42 -28.93
C VAL A 109 -12.57 -6.12 -29.27
N ASN A 110 -12.45 -6.54 -30.52
CA ASN A 110 -11.29 -7.24 -31.07
C ASN A 110 -10.54 -6.41 -32.13
N ALA A 111 -10.91 -5.15 -32.29
CA ALA A 111 -10.25 -4.19 -33.16
C ALA A 111 -10.27 -2.80 -32.53
N PRO A 112 -9.33 -1.91 -32.87
CA PRO A 112 -9.20 -0.61 -32.22
C PRO A 112 -10.43 0.29 -32.38
N LEU A 113 -10.70 1.09 -31.36
CA LEU A 113 -11.69 2.15 -31.36
C LEU A 113 -11.00 3.52 -31.25
N PHE A 114 -11.33 4.44 -32.16
CA PHE A 114 -10.83 5.81 -32.13
C PHE A 114 -12.00 6.80 -32.17
N ALA A 115 -12.05 7.73 -31.21
CA ALA A 115 -13.03 8.81 -31.18
C ALA A 115 -12.38 10.14 -30.81
N GLY A 116 -12.86 11.27 -31.35
CA GLY A 116 -12.32 12.59 -31.03
C GLY A 116 -12.57 13.04 -29.59
N ASN A 117 -13.72 12.66 -29.02
CA ASN A 117 -14.21 13.19 -27.76
C ASN A 117 -14.33 12.09 -26.70
N GLN A 118 -15.10 11.03 -26.99
CA GLN A 118 -15.32 9.98 -25.99
C GLN A 118 -15.67 8.61 -26.55
N ILE A 119 -15.29 7.58 -25.80
CA ILE A 119 -15.77 6.20 -25.96
C ILE A 119 -16.53 5.81 -24.70
N ASN A 120 -17.77 5.35 -24.86
CA ASN A 120 -18.58 4.76 -23.81
C ASN A 120 -18.88 3.31 -24.18
N VAL A 121 -18.48 2.36 -23.34
CA VAL A 121 -18.85 0.94 -23.46
C VAL A 121 -19.68 0.58 -22.24
N ILE A 122 -20.96 0.29 -22.44
CA ILE A 122 -21.93 0.07 -21.39
C ILE A 122 -22.56 -1.32 -21.59
N ALA A 123 -22.35 -2.21 -20.61
CA ALA A 123 -22.75 -3.61 -20.67
C ALA A 123 -23.59 -4.06 -19.46
N GLY A 124 -24.53 -4.98 -19.70
CA GLY A 124 -25.45 -5.52 -18.71
C GLY A 124 -26.93 -5.37 -19.07
N ASN A 125 -27.81 -5.86 -18.19
CA ASN A 125 -29.26 -5.65 -18.28
C ASN A 125 -29.62 -4.34 -17.59
N GLN A 126 -30.01 -3.34 -18.37
CA GLN A 126 -29.99 -1.95 -17.91
C GLN A 126 -30.88 -1.04 -18.74
N GLN A 127 -31.41 -0.03 -18.07
CA GLN A 127 -31.97 1.16 -18.70
C GLN A 127 -30.83 2.17 -18.85
N VAL A 128 -30.65 2.64 -20.08
CA VAL A 128 -29.65 3.66 -20.42
C VAL A 128 -30.39 4.86 -20.96
N ALA A 129 -30.24 6.02 -20.33
CA ALA A 129 -30.91 7.26 -20.74
C ALA A 129 -29.86 8.38 -20.85
N PRO A 130 -29.95 9.25 -21.85
CA PRO A 130 -29.02 10.35 -22.00
C PRO A 130 -29.22 11.36 -20.87
N VAL A 131 -28.12 11.93 -20.37
CA VAL A 131 -28.10 13.01 -19.39
C VAL A 131 -27.17 14.12 -19.86
N ALA A 132 -27.07 15.20 -19.08
CA ALA A 132 -26.09 16.25 -19.34
C ALA A 132 -24.66 15.67 -19.42
N THR A 133 -23.82 16.26 -20.26
CA THR A 133 -22.47 15.75 -20.51
C THR A 133 -21.67 15.63 -19.21
N GLY A 134 -21.10 14.46 -18.97
CA GLY A 134 -20.26 14.17 -17.80
C GLY A 134 -21.00 13.98 -16.47
N THR A 135 -22.34 14.06 -16.41
CA THR A 135 -23.09 13.92 -15.14
C THR A 135 -23.64 12.52 -14.89
N GLY A 136 -23.50 11.61 -15.86
CA GLY A 136 -23.96 10.23 -15.77
C GLY A 136 -23.03 9.32 -14.97
N ARG A 137 -23.34 8.02 -14.99
CA ARG A 137 -22.56 6.99 -14.27
C ARG A 137 -21.11 6.99 -14.78
N ALA A 138 -20.16 6.90 -13.85
CA ALA A 138 -18.72 6.99 -14.14
C ALA A 138 -18.32 8.26 -14.95
N GLY A 139 -19.08 9.36 -14.84
CA GLY A 139 -18.83 10.59 -15.61
C GLY A 139 -19.12 10.46 -17.10
N SER A 140 -20.00 9.52 -17.49
CA SER A 140 -20.49 9.40 -18.86
C SER A 140 -21.66 10.36 -19.15
N ASP A 141 -22.11 10.40 -20.40
CA ASP A 141 -23.30 11.16 -20.81
C ASP A 141 -24.59 10.33 -20.65
N TRP A 142 -24.52 9.26 -19.85
CA TRP A 142 -25.58 8.27 -19.72
C TRP A 142 -25.90 8.01 -18.24
N GLN A 143 -27.17 8.17 -17.89
CA GLN A 143 -27.74 7.52 -16.70
C GLN A 143 -27.82 6.03 -17.01
N VAL A 144 -27.28 5.20 -16.13
CA VAL A 144 -27.32 3.75 -16.27
C VAL A 144 -27.90 3.16 -14.98
N SER A 145 -29.09 2.56 -15.08
CA SER A 145 -29.74 1.86 -13.98
C SER A 145 -29.95 0.39 -14.34
N SER A 146 -29.59 -0.52 -13.44
CA SER A 146 -29.86 -1.95 -13.65
C SER A 146 -31.37 -2.21 -13.61
N THR A 147 -31.88 -3.00 -14.55
CA THR A 147 -33.31 -3.37 -14.62
C THR A 147 -33.62 -4.74 -14.00
N GLY A 148 -32.64 -5.38 -13.36
CA GLY A 148 -32.80 -6.65 -12.66
C GLY A 148 -31.47 -7.42 -12.50
N ALA A 149 -31.53 -8.63 -11.94
CA ALA A 149 -30.39 -9.55 -11.94
C ALA A 149 -30.04 -9.92 -13.39
N ASN A 150 -28.76 -9.85 -13.75
CA ASN A 150 -28.36 -10.08 -15.12
C ASN A 150 -28.39 -11.59 -15.44
N ALA A 151 -29.28 -12.01 -16.34
CA ALA A 151 -29.28 -13.36 -16.89
C ALA A 151 -28.19 -13.59 -17.94
N ALA A 152 -27.32 -12.61 -18.23
CA ALA A 152 -26.23 -12.76 -19.19
C ALA A 152 -25.22 -13.85 -18.81
N ALA A 153 -25.11 -14.24 -17.54
CA ALA A 153 -24.36 -15.45 -17.15
C ALA A 153 -24.90 -16.72 -17.83
N ASN A 154 -26.17 -16.70 -18.28
CA ASN A 154 -26.85 -17.76 -19.03
C ASN A 154 -27.01 -17.41 -20.53
N SER A 155 -26.54 -16.25 -20.99
CA SER A 155 -26.52 -15.91 -22.41
C SER A 155 -25.31 -16.55 -23.08
N ALA A 156 -25.52 -17.31 -24.17
CA ALA A 156 -24.45 -17.87 -24.99
C ALA A 156 -23.45 -16.82 -25.52
N SER A 157 -23.78 -15.53 -25.43
CA SER A 157 -22.96 -14.37 -25.81
C SER A 157 -22.02 -13.84 -24.72
N ALA A 158 -22.19 -14.21 -23.44
CA ALA A 158 -21.23 -13.89 -22.39
C ALA A 158 -20.09 -14.90 -22.41
N GLN A 159 -19.03 -14.57 -23.15
CA GLN A 159 -17.85 -15.42 -23.18
C GLN A 159 -17.08 -15.28 -21.87
N ASN A 160 -16.72 -16.41 -21.26
CA ASN A 160 -15.77 -16.49 -20.14
C ASN A 160 -16.08 -15.61 -18.92
N GLY A 161 -17.35 -15.35 -18.63
CA GLY A 161 -17.75 -14.54 -17.48
C GLY A 161 -17.50 -13.03 -17.65
N LEU A 162 -17.38 -12.53 -18.88
CA LEU A 162 -17.14 -11.11 -19.17
C LEU A 162 -18.37 -10.42 -19.78
N ALA A 163 -18.73 -9.27 -19.23
CA ALA A 163 -19.73 -8.37 -19.81
C ALA A 163 -19.13 -7.47 -20.88
N ILE A 164 -17.90 -7.01 -20.66
CA ILE A 164 -17.07 -6.30 -21.63
C ILE A 164 -15.80 -7.11 -21.83
N ASP A 165 -15.55 -7.52 -23.07
CA ASP A 165 -14.35 -8.23 -23.45
C ASP A 165 -13.63 -7.49 -24.57
N ALA A 166 -12.71 -6.60 -24.20
CA ALA A 166 -11.76 -5.97 -25.11
C ALA A 166 -10.44 -6.74 -25.05
N THR A 167 -10.10 -7.43 -26.15
CA THR A 167 -8.87 -8.23 -26.25
C THR A 167 -7.65 -7.33 -26.43
N ALA A 168 -6.45 -7.92 -26.58
CA ALA A 168 -5.23 -7.16 -26.81
C ALA A 168 -5.29 -6.28 -28.08
N PHE A 169 -6.15 -6.63 -29.03
CA PHE A 169 -6.39 -5.88 -30.27
C PHE A 169 -7.48 -4.81 -30.11
N GLY A 170 -8.22 -4.81 -29.00
CA GLY A 170 -9.31 -3.88 -28.70
C GLY A 170 -8.86 -2.57 -28.07
N ALA A 171 -7.73 -2.00 -28.50
CA ALA A 171 -7.23 -0.73 -27.99
C ALA A 171 -8.26 0.40 -28.19
N MET A 172 -8.34 1.34 -27.25
CA MET A 172 -9.28 2.45 -27.31
C MET A 172 -8.54 3.77 -27.12
N THR A 173 -8.73 4.69 -28.05
CA THR A 173 -8.15 6.04 -27.99
C THR A 173 -9.26 7.08 -28.14
N ALA A 174 -9.41 7.96 -27.15
CA ALA A 174 -10.37 9.06 -27.21
C ALA A 174 -10.00 10.23 -26.31
N GLY A 175 -10.76 11.33 -26.34
CA GLY A 175 -10.64 12.38 -25.32
C GLY A 175 -10.86 11.83 -23.91
N GLN A 176 -11.90 10.99 -23.74
CA GLN A 176 -12.26 10.32 -22.51
C GLN A 176 -12.77 8.90 -22.79
N ILE A 177 -12.54 7.96 -21.87
CA ILE A 177 -12.97 6.56 -22.03
C ILE A 177 -13.75 6.13 -20.79
N LYS A 178 -14.94 5.54 -20.98
CA LYS A 178 -15.76 4.97 -19.90
C LYS A 178 -16.17 3.54 -20.22
N LEU A 179 -15.84 2.60 -19.34
CA LEU A 179 -16.28 1.20 -19.39
C LEU A 179 -17.18 0.94 -18.18
N ILE A 180 -18.45 0.63 -18.42
CA ILE A 180 -19.46 0.48 -17.38
C ILE A 180 -20.09 -0.91 -17.53
N SER A 181 -19.90 -1.78 -16.53
CA SER A 181 -20.57 -3.08 -16.43
C SER A 181 -21.51 -3.09 -15.23
N THR A 182 -22.81 -3.14 -15.49
CA THR A 182 -23.84 -3.30 -14.44
C THR A 182 -24.17 -4.75 -14.15
N ALA A 183 -23.61 -5.66 -14.94
CA ALA A 183 -23.80 -7.08 -14.87
C ALA A 183 -23.19 -7.67 -13.59
N GLN A 184 -24.03 -8.00 -12.59
CA GLN A 184 -23.53 -8.63 -11.37
C GLN A 184 -22.79 -9.94 -11.69
N GLY A 185 -21.55 -10.05 -11.19
CA GLY A 185 -20.70 -11.23 -11.34
C GLY A 185 -20.02 -11.38 -12.71
N LEU A 186 -20.34 -10.53 -13.70
CA LEU A 186 -19.63 -10.53 -14.98
C LEU A 186 -18.60 -9.39 -15.01
N GLY A 187 -17.37 -9.75 -15.36
CA GLY A 187 -16.24 -8.84 -15.33
C GLY A 187 -16.06 -7.96 -16.57
N VAL A 188 -15.03 -7.13 -16.51
CA VAL A 188 -14.51 -6.33 -17.62
C VAL A 188 -13.07 -6.77 -17.89
N ARG A 189 -12.77 -7.12 -19.14
CA ARG A 189 -11.41 -7.24 -19.63
C ARG A 189 -11.13 -6.12 -20.62
N ALA A 190 -10.04 -5.41 -20.42
CA ALA A 190 -9.49 -4.45 -21.37
C ALA A 190 -7.98 -4.68 -21.52
N ALA A 191 -7.62 -5.67 -22.33
CA ALA A 191 -6.22 -6.10 -22.48
C ALA A 191 -5.41 -5.20 -23.43
N GLY A 192 -6.07 -4.55 -24.40
CA GLY A 192 -5.46 -3.51 -25.24
C GLY A 192 -5.30 -2.19 -24.50
N ASP A 193 -4.51 -1.28 -25.07
CA ASP A 193 -4.25 0.03 -24.47
C ASP A 193 -5.51 0.89 -24.40
N LEU A 194 -5.77 1.48 -23.23
CA LEU A 194 -6.78 2.52 -23.05
C LEU A 194 -6.08 3.88 -22.92
N ALA A 195 -6.28 4.78 -23.88
CA ALA A 195 -5.62 6.09 -23.92
C ALA A 195 -6.64 7.24 -24.01
N ALA A 196 -6.88 7.91 -22.89
CA ALA A 196 -7.68 9.14 -22.84
C ALA A 196 -6.77 10.38 -22.99
N ASN A 197 -6.87 11.09 -24.13
CA ASN A 197 -5.96 12.15 -24.56
C ASN A 197 -6.40 13.59 -24.21
N THR A 198 -7.52 13.78 -23.50
CA THR A 198 -7.88 15.09 -22.92
C THR A 198 -8.40 15.01 -21.49
N GLY A 199 -8.96 13.87 -21.08
CA GLY A 199 -9.54 13.69 -19.74
C GLY A 199 -9.25 12.32 -19.14
N ASN A 200 -10.31 11.66 -18.67
CA ASN A 200 -10.19 10.51 -17.78
C ASN A 200 -10.40 9.17 -18.49
N VAL A 201 -9.85 8.11 -17.89
CA VAL A 201 -10.33 6.74 -18.08
C VAL A 201 -11.06 6.30 -16.83
N ASN A 202 -12.35 5.96 -16.95
CA ASN A 202 -13.17 5.48 -15.85
C ASN A 202 -13.69 4.07 -16.16
N ILE A 203 -13.45 3.11 -15.26
CA ILE A 203 -13.97 1.74 -15.33
C ILE A 203 -14.82 1.50 -14.08
N ASP A 204 -16.06 1.12 -14.25
CA ASP A 204 -17.03 0.84 -13.17
C ASP A 204 -17.70 -0.50 -13.46
N ALA A 205 -17.39 -1.52 -12.67
CA ALA A 205 -17.82 -2.89 -12.91
C ALA A 205 -18.41 -3.56 -11.67
N ASN A 206 -19.56 -4.21 -11.83
CA ASN A 206 -20.17 -5.09 -10.83
C ASN A 206 -19.60 -6.52 -10.82
N GLY A 207 -18.33 -6.67 -11.22
CA GLY A 207 -17.61 -7.94 -11.31
C GLY A 207 -16.10 -7.70 -11.25
N ASP A 208 -15.31 -8.67 -11.72
CA ASP A 208 -13.86 -8.53 -11.77
C ASP A 208 -13.41 -7.59 -12.90
N VAL A 209 -12.27 -6.92 -12.73
CA VAL A 209 -11.66 -6.07 -13.77
C VAL A 209 -10.24 -6.52 -14.05
N SER A 210 -9.90 -6.72 -15.33
CA SER A 210 -8.52 -6.96 -15.77
C SER A 210 -8.14 -5.95 -16.85
N VAL A 211 -7.03 -5.23 -16.65
CA VAL A 211 -6.55 -4.21 -17.59
C VAL A 211 -5.09 -4.40 -18.01
N GLY A 212 -4.81 -4.11 -19.27
CA GLY A 212 -3.47 -3.90 -19.82
C GLY A 212 -2.93 -2.52 -19.43
N ASN A 213 -2.50 -1.71 -20.40
CA ASN A 213 -2.08 -0.34 -20.13
C ASN A 213 -3.29 0.60 -20.11
N VAL A 214 -3.29 1.51 -19.14
CA VAL A 214 -4.31 2.54 -18.99
C VAL A 214 -3.64 3.89 -18.79
N TYR A 215 -4.00 4.86 -19.62
CA TYR A 215 -3.49 6.21 -19.57
C TYR A 215 -4.62 7.23 -19.60
N GLY A 216 -4.69 8.08 -18.57
CA GLY A 216 -5.56 9.26 -18.55
C GLY A 216 -4.76 10.56 -18.51
N GLN A 217 -5.04 11.50 -19.41
CA GLN A 217 -4.42 12.83 -19.34
C GLN A 217 -4.76 13.59 -18.08
N GLN A 218 -5.92 13.33 -17.46
CA GLN A 218 -6.29 13.89 -16.17
C GLN A 218 -6.20 12.80 -15.10
N ALA A 219 -7.24 11.99 -14.93
CA ALA A 219 -7.30 10.94 -13.92
C ALA A 219 -7.59 9.55 -14.51
N VAL A 220 -7.29 8.52 -13.72
CA VAL A 220 -7.78 7.16 -13.96
C VAL A 220 -8.55 6.69 -12.73
N GLY A 221 -9.80 6.26 -12.93
CA GLY A 221 -10.64 5.64 -11.91
C GLY A 221 -11.01 4.22 -12.30
N ILE A 222 -10.72 3.23 -11.46
CA ILE A 222 -11.15 1.84 -11.64
C ILE A 222 -11.90 1.43 -10.37
N ALA A 223 -13.17 1.08 -10.49
CA ALA A 223 -14.01 0.59 -9.41
C ALA A 223 -14.61 -0.76 -9.81
N ALA A 224 -14.37 -1.78 -8.98
CA ALA A 224 -14.88 -3.12 -9.17
C ALA A 224 -15.49 -3.64 -7.87
N THR A 225 -16.65 -4.31 -7.94
CA THR A 225 -17.15 -5.06 -6.78
C THR A 225 -16.40 -6.37 -6.57
N GLY A 226 -15.74 -6.88 -7.61
CA GLY A 226 -14.88 -8.06 -7.57
C GLY A 226 -13.40 -7.71 -7.38
N ALA A 227 -12.53 -8.57 -7.88
CA ALA A 227 -11.09 -8.37 -7.91
C ALA A 227 -10.67 -7.42 -9.05
N VAL A 228 -9.53 -6.76 -8.90
CA VAL A 228 -8.91 -5.95 -9.96
C VAL A 228 -7.49 -6.46 -10.22
N THR A 229 -7.17 -6.72 -11.48
CA THR A 229 -5.82 -7.03 -11.95
C THR A 229 -5.36 -5.99 -12.97
N ALA A 230 -4.36 -5.20 -12.61
CA ALA A 230 -3.67 -4.30 -13.53
C ALA A 230 -2.35 -4.95 -13.97
N SER A 231 -2.38 -5.72 -15.07
CA SER A 231 -1.19 -6.41 -15.58
C SER A 231 -0.25 -5.47 -16.34
N GLY A 232 -0.80 -4.41 -16.96
CA GLY A 232 -0.02 -3.33 -17.57
C GLY A 232 0.08 -2.11 -16.65
N ALA A 233 0.65 -1.02 -17.18
CA ALA A 233 0.83 0.20 -16.40
C ALA A 233 -0.45 1.05 -16.36
N VAL A 234 -0.77 1.60 -15.19
CA VAL A 234 -1.89 2.52 -14.97
C VAL A 234 -1.33 3.90 -14.64
N ARG A 235 -1.56 4.90 -15.50
CA ARG A 235 -0.93 6.21 -15.38
C ARG A 235 -1.92 7.36 -15.55
N ALA A 236 -1.73 8.42 -14.77
CA ALA A 236 -2.44 9.67 -14.94
C ALA A 236 -1.58 10.90 -14.57
N GLN A 237 -1.82 12.05 -15.21
CA GLN A 237 -1.12 13.30 -14.85
C GLN A 237 -1.67 13.93 -13.56
N GLN A 238 -2.87 13.54 -13.14
CA GLN A 238 -3.46 13.90 -11.86
C GLN A 238 -3.55 12.64 -10.99
N ASP A 239 -4.75 12.19 -10.65
CA ASP A 239 -4.95 11.12 -9.68
C ASP A 239 -5.18 9.75 -10.35
N VAL A 240 -4.70 8.70 -9.70
CA VAL A 240 -5.06 7.31 -10.02
C VAL A 240 -5.78 6.72 -8.80
N THR A 241 -7.01 6.27 -8.99
CA THR A 241 -7.81 5.61 -7.94
C THR A 241 -8.23 4.23 -8.42
N ILE A 242 -7.86 3.19 -7.68
CA ILE A 242 -8.23 1.81 -7.98
C ILE A 242 -8.88 1.20 -6.74
N GLY A 243 -10.14 0.80 -6.87
CA GLY A 243 -10.94 0.16 -5.83
C GLY A 243 -11.41 -1.23 -6.27
N ALA A 244 -11.12 -2.24 -5.45
CA ALA A 244 -11.59 -3.61 -5.60
C ALA A 244 -12.42 -4.02 -4.37
N GLY A 245 -13.57 -4.65 -4.57
CA GLY A 245 -14.30 -5.30 -3.49
C GLY A 245 -13.61 -6.60 -3.02
N GLY A 246 -12.88 -7.25 -3.92
CA GLY A 246 -12.00 -8.38 -3.64
C GLY A 246 -10.53 -7.98 -3.53
N ASP A 247 -9.65 -8.78 -4.13
CA ASP A 247 -8.20 -8.52 -4.18
C ASP A 247 -7.85 -7.52 -5.27
N LEU A 248 -6.77 -6.77 -5.04
CA LEU A 248 -6.17 -5.85 -6.00
C LEU A 248 -4.73 -6.28 -6.31
N THR A 249 -4.47 -6.62 -7.57
CA THR A 249 -3.13 -6.95 -8.07
C THR A 249 -2.59 -5.85 -9.00
N ILE A 250 -1.46 -5.24 -8.62
CA ILE A 250 -0.72 -4.25 -9.41
C ILE A 250 0.52 -4.91 -10.01
N GLY A 251 0.35 -5.54 -11.17
CA GLY A 251 1.43 -6.21 -11.90
C GLY A 251 2.36 -5.22 -12.63
N GLY A 252 1.78 -4.21 -13.29
CA GLY A 252 2.51 -3.10 -13.92
C GLY A 252 2.62 -1.88 -13.01
N ALA A 253 3.38 -0.86 -13.44
CA ALA A 253 3.56 0.37 -12.65
C ALA A 253 2.25 1.17 -12.52
N ALA A 254 1.96 1.69 -11.33
CA ALA A 254 0.87 2.64 -11.09
C ALA A 254 1.47 4.03 -10.79
N GLN A 255 1.15 5.02 -11.62
CA GLN A 255 1.79 6.35 -11.56
C GLN A 255 0.76 7.48 -11.61
N ALA A 256 0.80 8.37 -10.62
CA ALA A 256 -0.07 9.53 -10.52
C ALA A 256 0.74 10.82 -10.41
N GLY A 257 0.40 11.85 -11.18
CA GLY A 257 1.00 13.17 -11.00
C GLY A 257 0.54 13.89 -9.72
N ASN A 258 -0.57 13.46 -9.11
CA ASN A 258 -1.06 13.87 -7.80
C ASN A 258 -1.03 12.71 -6.81
N ASN A 259 -2.18 12.08 -6.53
CA ASN A 259 -2.32 11.01 -5.54
C ASN A 259 -2.60 9.67 -6.22
N LEU A 260 -2.07 8.60 -5.62
CA LEU A 260 -2.38 7.22 -5.96
C LEU A 260 -3.12 6.59 -4.79
N THR A 261 -4.39 6.23 -5.00
CA THR A 261 -5.24 5.57 -3.99
C THR A 261 -5.54 4.15 -4.43
N LEU A 262 -5.16 3.17 -3.60
CA LEU A 262 -5.40 1.74 -3.82
C LEU A 262 -6.25 1.20 -2.68
N THR A 263 -7.45 0.70 -2.98
CA THR A 263 -8.35 0.12 -1.97
C THR A 263 -8.77 -1.29 -2.39
N ALA A 264 -8.66 -2.25 -1.47
CA ALA A 264 -9.12 -3.62 -1.67
C ALA A 264 -9.93 -4.09 -0.46
N GLY A 265 -11.06 -4.76 -0.70
CA GLY A 265 -11.78 -5.47 0.36
C GLY A 265 -11.03 -6.72 0.85
N GLY A 266 -10.21 -7.31 -0.03
CA GLY A 266 -9.23 -8.35 0.28
C GLY A 266 -7.81 -7.78 0.35
N LYS A 267 -6.88 -8.43 -0.34
CA LYS A 267 -5.45 -8.12 -0.35
C LYS A 267 -5.10 -7.05 -1.40
N VAL A 268 -4.09 -6.22 -1.13
CA VAL A 268 -3.35 -5.47 -2.17
C VAL A 268 -2.01 -6.16 -2.41
N ALA A 269 -1.72 -6.56 -3.64
CA ALA A 269 -0.50 -7.28 -3.99
C ALA A 269 0.14 -6.76 -5.28
N GLY A 270 1.45 -6.93 -5.44
CA GLY A 270 2.07 -6.74 -6.75
C GLY A 270 3.56 -6.40 -6.74
N ALA A 271 4.16 -6.51 -7.92
CA ALA A 271 5.55 -6.17 -8.18
C ALA A 271 5.72 -4.84 -8.92
N GLY A 272 4.62 -4.21 -9.35
CA GLY A 272 4.65 -2.90 -9.99
C GLY A 272 5.17 -1.80 -9.08
N THR A 273 5.94 -0.86 -9.65
CA THR A 273 6.34 0.36 -8.94
C THR A 273 5.12 1.28 -8.75
N LEU A 274 4.94 1.77 -7.53
CA LEU A 274 3.93 2.74 -7.16
C LEU A 274 4.58 4.12 -7.03
N THR A 275 4.13 5.10 -7.82
CA THR A 275 4.67 6.46 -7.79
C THR A 275 3.56 7.49 -7.74
N ALA A 276 3.65 8.47 -6.85
CA ALA A 276 2.77 9.63 -6.83
C ALA A 276 3.52 10.90 -6.42
N SER A 277 3.24 12.06 -7.00
CA SER A 277 3.95 13.29 -6.58
C SER A 277 3.53 13.76 -5.18
N LYS A 278 2.29 13.49 -4.76
CA LYS A 278 1.73 13.95 -3.48
C LYS A 278 1.63 12.82 -2.47
N ALA A 279 0.75 11.85 -2.70
CA ALA A 279 0.52 10.80 -1.73
C ALA A 279 0.22 9.44 -2.35
N ILE A 280 0.64 8.39 -1.66
CA ILE A 280 0.19 7.02 -1.88
C ILE A 280 -0.59 6.58 -0.65
N ASP A 281 -1.85 6.21 -0.85
CA ASP A 281 -2.72 5.62 0.18
C ASP A 281 -3.11 4.20 -0.23
N VAL A 282 -2.69 3.21 0.55
CA VAL A 282 -3.01 1.79 0.33
C VAL A 282 -3.85 1.26 1.50
N GLN A 283 -5.06 0.81 1.21
CA GLN A 283 -5.99 0.26 2.19
C GLN A 283 -6.41 -1.15 1.75
N ALA A 284 -6.02 -2.16 2.53
CA ALA A 284 -6.41 -3.55 2.31
C ALA A 284 -7.30 -4.03 3.46
N GLY A 285 -8.40 -4.70 3.14
CA GLY A 285 -9.17 -5.44 4.13
C GLY A 285 -8.39 -6.62 4.68
N GLY A 286 -7.59 -7.29 3.85
CA GLY A 286 -6.63 -8.33 4.22
C GLY A 286 -5.22 -7.78 4.39
N SER A 287 -4.26 -8.37 3.67
CA SER A 287 -2.83 -8.00 3.71
C SER A 287 -2.41 -7.04 2.59
N ILE A 288 -1.25 -6.40 2.75
CA ILE A 288 -0.54 -5.63 1.72
C ILE A 288 0.80 -6.33 1.44
N ASP A 289 0.98 -6.89 0.24
CA ASP A 289 2.24 -7.50 -0.19
C ASP A 289 2.78 -6.80 -1.45
N VAL A 290 3.66 -5.81 -1.27
CA VAL A 290 4.23 -5.01 -2.36
C VAL A 290 5.73 -5.28 -2.47
N SER A 291 6.14 -5.88 -3.58
CA SER A 291 7.56 -6.16 -3.86
C SER A 291 8.22 -5.12 -4.76
N GLY A 292 7.43 -4.26 -5.42
CA GLY A 292 7.92 -3.12 -6.19
C GLY A 292 8.34 -1.93 -5.32
N ASN A 293 8.93 -0.90 -5.93
CA ASN A 293 9.27 0.35 -5.24
C ASN A 293 8.02 1.20 -4.99
N VAL A 294 8.00 1.97 -3.90
CA VAL A 294 6.90 2.87 -3.53
C VAL A 294 7.47 4.26 -3.25
N ASN A 295 7.10 5.26 -4.04
CA ASN A 295 7.67 6.62 -3.94
C ASN A 295 6.58 7.69 -3.99
N ALA A 296 6.46 8.48 -2.94
CA ALA A 296 5.59 9.66 -2.91
C ALA A 296 5.99 10.68 -1.86
N ASN A 297 5.46 11.90 -1.90
CA ASN A 297 5.70 12.86 -0.81
C ASN A 297 5.13 12.35 0.53
N ARG A 298 3.99 11.66 0.56
CA ARG A 298 3.47 10.97 1.76
C ARG A 298 3.08 9.54 1.41
N ILE A 299 3.36 8.60 2.31
CA ILE A 299 2.94 7.20 2.13
C ILE A 299 2.16 6.75 3.37
N ALA A 300 0.95 6.23 3.17
CA ALA A 300 0.19 5.55 4.21
C ALA A 300 -0.28 4.18 3.73
N MET A 301 -0.07 3.16 4.56
CA MET A 301 -0.46 1.79 4.28
C MET A 301 -1.21 1.22 5.50
N GLN A 302 -2.42 0.71 5.27
CA GLN A 302 -3.26 0.07 6.29
C GLN A 302 -3.71 -1.31 5.83
N ALA A 303 -3.28 -2.35 6.55
CA ALA A 303 -3.80 -3.71 6.41
C ALA A 303 -4.76 -3.99 7.58
N ALA A 304 -6.05 -4.21 7.31
CA ALA A 304 -7.09 -4.26 8.34
C ALA A 304 -7.29 -5.65 8.96
N GLY A 305 -6.81 -6.72 8.32
CA GLY A 305 -6.85 -8.08 8.85
C GLY A 305 -8.24 -8.71 8.97
N ARG A 306 -9.19 -8.32 8.11
CA ARG A 306 -10.51 -8.95 8.00
C ARG A 306 -10.44 -10.43 7.60
N ASP A 307 -9.32 -10.86 7.03
CA ASP A 307 -8.98 -12.24 6.69
C ASP A 307 -8.26 -12.99 7.84
N GLY A 308 -8.05 -12.36 8.99
CA GLY A 308 -7.25 -12.90 10.10
C GLY A 308 -5.73 -12.88 9.86
N LEU A 309 -5.28 -12.37 8.71
CA LEU A 309 -3.87 -12.11 8.42
C LEU A 309 -3.57 -10.63 8.67
N GLY A 310 -3.92 -9.71 7.77
CA GLY A 310 -3.69 -8.28 8.00
C GLY A 310 -2.22 -7.86 8.07
N ASP A 311 -1.36 -8.51 7.29
CA ASP A 311 0.08 -8.23 7.28
C ASP A 311 0.45 -7.11 6.30
N ILE A 312 1.60 -6.47 6.55
CA ILE A 312 2.29 -5.64 5.55
C ILE A 312 3.65 -6.28 5.23
N ARG A 313 3.88 -6.63 3.96
CA ARG A 313 5.17 -7.13 3.46
C ARG A 313 5.71 -6.21 2.37
N LEU A 314 6.91 -5.68 2.59
CA LEU A 314 7.58 -4.77 1.66
C LEU A 314 8.89 -5.38 1.18
N GLY A 315 8.92 -5.72 -0.12
CA GLY A 315 10.09 -6.29 -0.78
C GLY A 315 10.98 -5.26 -1.47
N GLY A 316 10.39 -4.18 -1.99
CA GLY A 316 11.11 -3.09 -2.68
C GLY A 316 11.43 -1.92 -1.75
N ASN A 317 11.99 -0.85 -2.32
CA ASN A 317 12.31 0.37 -1.59
C ASN A 317 11.07 1.26 -1.45
N VAL A 318 10.81 1.75 -0.24
CA VAL A 318 9.73 2.68 0.10
C VAL A 318 10.34 4.00 0.55
N GLY A 319 10.12 5.08 -0.21
CA GLY A 319 10.76 6.37 -0.01
C GLY A 319 9.77 7.54 -0.01
N ALA A 320 9.89 8.45 0.97
CA ALA A 320 9.06 9.65 0.99
C ALA A 320 9.76 10.90 1.56
N PRO A 321 9.72 12.05 0.87
CA PRO A 321 10.12 13.34 1.46
C PRO A 321 9.29 13.79 2.68
N GLY A 322 8.05 13.34 2.78
CA GLY A 322 7.18 13.56 3.94
C GLY A 322 7.13 12.33 4.83
N THR A 323 6.00 12.12 5.49
CA THR A 323 5.84 11.03 6.45
C THR A 323 5.54 9.71 5.76
N ILE A 324 6.02 8.63 6.37
CA ILE A 324 5.62 7.26 6.04
C ILE A 324 4.93 6.67 7.26
N THR A 325 3.71 6.14 7.07
CA THR A 325 2.95 5.46 8.12
C THR A 325 2.51 4.08 7.66
N LEU A 326 2.86 3.05 8.44
CA LEU A 326 2.45 1.67 8.19
C LEU A 326 1.70 1.13 9.40
N ASN A 327 0.45 0.71 9.18
CA ASN A 327 -0.40 0.11 10.19
C ASN A 327 -0.83 -1.29 9.75
N ALA A 328 -0.28 -2.32 10.39
CA ALA A 328 -0.65 -3.70 10.14
C ALA A 328 -1.50 -4.25 11.30
N ALA A 329 -2.58 -4.95 10.95
CA ALA A 329 -3.43 -5.63 11.93
C ALA A 329 -2.79 -6.90 12.51
N ARG A 330 -1.67 -7.38 11.96
CA ARG A 330 -0.91 -8.50 12.53
C ARG A 330 0.59 -8.34 12.45
N ASP A 331 1.23 -8.55 11.30
CA ASP A 331 2.69 -8.47 11.19
C ASP A 331 3.15 -7.47 10.14
N THR A 332 4.31 -6.87 10.36
CA THR A 332 5.02 -6.10 9.33
C THR A 332 6.37 -6.74 9.06
N THR A 333 6.68 -7.02 7.80
CA THR A 333 8.00 -7.50 7.35
C THR A 333 8.59 -6.55 6.32
N ILE A 334 9.77 -6.01 6.63
CA ILE A 334 10.52 -5.10 5.75
C ILE A 334 11.76 -5.84 5.25
N ALA A 335 11.70 -6.33 4.01
CA ALA A 335 12.84 -6.96 3.34
C ALA A 335 13.67 -5.93 2.56
N GLY A 336 13.02 -4.94 1.93
CA GLY A 336 13.66 -3.80 1.25
C GLY A 336 14.02 -2.65 2.21
N SER A 337 14.13 -1.42 1.69
CA SER A 337 14.32 -0.23 2.53
C SER A 337 13.02 0.55 2.76
N VAL A 338 12.86 1.18 3.93
CA VAL A 338 11.78 2.13 4.22
C VAL A 338 12.40 3.38 4.84
N VAL A 339 12.48 4.46 4.06
CA VAL A 339 13.16 5.70 4.48
C VAL A 339 12.30 6.92 4.18
N SER A 340 12.03 7.72 5.21
CA SER A 340 11.39 9.03 5.08
C SER A 340 12.42 10.16 5.19
N ASP A 341 12.12 11.35 4.68
CA ASP A 341 12.81 12.56 5.14
C ASP A 341 12.20 13.04 6.47
N SER A 342 10.87 13.05 6.58
CA SER A 342 10.16 13.41 7.82
C SER A 342 10.04 12.20 8.77
N ASP A 343 8.97 12.12 9.55
CA ASP A 343 8.75 11.03 10.51
C ASP A 343 8.39 9.70 9.83
N LEU A 344 8.93 8.62 10.39
CA LEU A 344 8.61 7.24 10.03
C LEU A 344 7.88 6.55 11.19
N ASN A 345 6.64 6.11 10.95
CA ASN A 345 5.81 5.44 11.96
C ASN A 345 5.40 4.04 11.48
N LEU A 346 5.94 3.00 12.13
CA LEU A 346 5.56 1.60 11.89
C LEU A 346 4.85 1.07 13.13
N ALA A 347 3.58 0.71 12.99
CA ALA A 347 2.80 0.13 14.06
C ALA A 347 2.13 -1.16 13.59
N THR A 348 2.44 -2.26 14.25
CA THR A 348 1.85 -3.56 13.99
C THR A 348 1.28 -4.15 15.27
N GLN A 349 0.33 -5.09 15.16
CA GLN A 349 -0.29 -5.68 16.35
C GLN A 349 0.60 -6.74 16.98
N ARG A 350 1.18 -7.64 16.18
CA ARG A 350 1.95 -8.79 16.63
C ARG A 350 3.44 -8.57 16.38
N ASN A 351 3.99 -8.94 15.23
CA ASN A 351 5.44 -8.91 15.03
C ASN A 351 5.89 -7.87 14.01
N LEU A 352 6.99 -7.16 14.31
CA LEU A 352 7.70 -6.29 13.38
C LEU A 352 9.10 -6.86 13.09
N SER A 353 9.35 -7.24 11.85
CA SER A 353 10.65 -7.73 11.39
C SER A 353 11.26 -6.78 10.35
N VAL A 354 12.44 -6.25 10.68
CA VAL A 354 13.23 -5.37 9.82
C VAL A 354 14.47 -6.12 9.34
N GLY A 355 14.40 -6.66 8.12
CA GLY A 355 15.53 -7.31 7.44
C GLY A 355 16.39 -6.32 6.65
N GLY A 356 15.77 -5.33 6.01
CA GLY A 356 16.47 -4.26 5.29
C GLY A 356 16.65 -2.98 6.11
N VAL A 357 16.81 -1.83 5.45
CA VAL A 357 17.08 -0.55 6.12
C VAL A 357 15.79 0.18 6.47
N VAL A 358 15.69 0.70 7.68
CA VAL A 358 14.56 1.53 8.15
C VAL A 358 15.13 2.83 8.69
N GLY A 359 14.53 3.97 8.38
CA GLY A 359 15.05 5.22 8.93
C GLY A 359 14.37 6.49 8.49
N SER A 360 14.90 7.60 8.98
CA SER A 360 14.56 8.93 8.52
C SER A 360 15.83 9.75 8.21
N THR A 361 15.73 10.76 7.35
CA THR A 361 16.84 11.66 7.02
C THR A 361 16.77 13.01 7.73
N LYS A 362 15.60 13.38 8.31
CA LYS A 362 15.39 14.63 9.07
C LYS A 362 14.46 14.48 10.28
N GLY A 363 13.47 13.57 10.23
CA GLY A 363 12.46 13.37 11.28
C GLY A 363 12.80 12.30 12.32
N ASN A 364 11.81 11.85 13.07
CA ASN A 364 11.89 10.78 14.06
C ASN A 364 11.55 9.41 13.47
N VAL A 365 11.89 8.34 14.20
CA VAL A 365 11.48 6.97 13.85
C VAL A 365 10.77 6.32 15.05
N SER A 366 9.58 5.77 14.82
CA SER A 366 8.82 4.99 15.79
C SER A 366 8.50 3.60 15.24
N LEU A 367 8.96 2.57 15.95
CA LEU A 367 8.76 1.16 15.62
C LEU A 367 7.99 0.49 16.76
N THR A 368 6.78 0.02 16.49
CA THR A 368 5.88 -0.55 17.50
C THR A 368 5.33 -1.91 17.10
N ALA A 369 5.56 -2.92 17.94
CA ALA A 369 4.96 -4.26 17.89
C ALA A 369 4.10 -4.47 19.14
N ARG A 370 2.81 -4.14 19.10
CA ARG A 370 2.00 -3.92 20.32
C ARG A 370 1.94 -5.10 21.28
N THR A 371 1.76 -6.31 20.75
CA THR A 371 1.56 -7.54 21.53
C THR A 371 2.61 -8.61 21.28
N GLY A 372 3.40 -8.46 20.22
CA GLY A 372 4.42 -9.45 19.84
C GLY A 372 5.82 -8.88 19.88
N ALA A 373 6.70 -9.45 19.05
CA ALA A 373 8.13 -9.22 19.09
C ALA A 373 8.58 -8.22 18.03
N LEU A 374 9.72 -7.58 18.28
CA LEU A 374 10.36 -6.67 17.34
C LEU A 374 11.80 -7.11 17.08
N THR A 375 12.14 -7.35 15.82
CA THR A 375 13.48 -7.78 15.43
C THR A 375 14.05 -6.89 14.35
N THR A 376 15.28 -6.39 14.55
CA THR A 376 16.01 -5.63 13.54
C THR A 376 17.33 -6.33 13.21
N GLN A 377 17.49 -6.77 11.96
CA GLN A 377 18.75 -7.29 11.43
C GLN A 377 19.43 -6.24 10.53
N GLY A 378 18.65 -5.47 9.78
CA GLY A 378 19.14 -4.32 9.05
C GLY A 378 19.23 -3.05 9.90
N ALA A 379 19.75 -1.98 9.30
CA ALA A 379 20.01 -0.73 10.00
C ALA A 379 18.71 0.04 10.33
N VAL A 380 18.65 0.63 11.52
CA VAL A 380 17.63 1.59 11.95
C VAL A 380 18.31 2.90 12.29
N VAL A 381 18.14 3.93 11.46
CA VAL A 381 18.89 5.19 11.62
C VAL A 381 17.97 6.40 11.54
N THR A 382 18.18 7.36 12.45
CA THR A 382 17.44 8.63 12.46
C THR A 382 18.28 9.77 13.01
N PRO A 383 18.21 10.99 12.45
CA PRO A 383 18.77 12.17 13.09
C PRO A 383 17.86 12.72 14.20
N GLY A 384 16.59 12.33 14.24
CA GLY A 384 15.65 12.68 15.30
C GLY A 384 15.72 11.72 16.48
N ASN A 385 14.61 11.62 17.19
CA ASN A 385 14.42 10.63 18.25
C ASN A 385 14.04 9.27 17.68
N LEU A 386 14.51 8.21 18.33
CA LEU A 386 14.13 6.83 18.06
C LEU A 386 13.30 6.27 19.22
N VAL A 387 12.13 5.71 18.89
CA VAL A 387 11.32 4.93 19.82
C VAL A 387 11.11 3.53 19.25
N VAL A 388 11.45 2.52 20.05
CA VAL A 388 11.22 1.11 19.75
C VAL A 388 10.41 0.52 20.89
N SER A 389 9.25 -0.06 20.60
CA SER A 389 8.36 -0.64 21.60
C SER A 389 7.85 -2.01 21.16
N SER A 390 7.92 -3.00 22.04
CA SER A 390 7.34 -4.33 21.81
C SER A 390 6.58 -4.84 23.04
N GLY A 391 5.51 -5.60 22.80
CA GLY A 391 4.75 -6.25 23.86
C GLY A 391 5.47 -7.46 24.47
N THR A 392 6.41 -8.05 23.74
CA THR A 392 7.23 -9.19 24.17
C THR A 392 8.71 -8.89 23.99
N ASP A 393 9.43 -9.69 23.21
CA ASP A 393 10.86 -9.58 23.07
C ASP A 393 11.26 -8.54 22.00
N THR A 394 12.35 -7.83 22.24
CA THR A 394 13.01 -6.98 21.25
C THR A 394 14.43 -7.49 21.02
N SER A 395 14.79 -7.73 19.76
CA SER A 395 16.16 -8.10 19.36
C SER A 395 16.71 -7.10 18.34
N LEU A 396 17.73 -6.36 18.75
CA LEU A 396 18.44 -5.38 17.93
C LEU A 396 19.78 -5.96 17.49
N GLY A 397 19.80 -6.57 16.31
CA GLY A 397 20.98 -7.23 15.74
C GLY A 397 21.78 -6.37 14.76
N GLY A 398 21.14 -5.39 14.11
CA GLY A 398 21.80 -4.45 13.19
C GLY A 398 22.39 -3.21 13.88
N GLN A 399 22.78 -2.21 13.07
CA GLN A 399 23.07 -0.87 13.57
C GLN A 399 21.76 -0.17 13.93
N VAL A 400 21.63 0.35 15.14
CA VAL A 400 20.46 1.11 15.60
C VAL A 400 20.95 2.43 16.20
N SER A 401 20.71 3.55 15.52
CA SER A 401 21.34 4.83 15.88
C SER A 401 20.36 6.00 15.79
N ALA A 402 20.36 6.84 16.82
CA ALA A 402 19.66 8.13 16.86
C ALA A 402 20.64 9.29 17.08
N ALA A 403 20.50 10.41 16.36
CA ALA A 403 21.21 11.65 16.75
C ALA A 403 20.44 12.44 17.83
N GLY A 404 19.15 12.17 18.01
CA GLY A 404 18.38 12.58 19.19
C GLY A 404 18.50 11.57 20.33
N THR A 405 17.42 11.41 21.09
CA THR A 405 17.28 10.37 22.12
C THR A 405 16.91 9.02 21.50
N ALA A 406 17.33 7.92 22.13
CA ALA A 406 16.86 6.58 21.78
C ALA A 406 16.20 5.90 22.99
N THR A 407 14.96 5.46 22.83
CA THR A 407 14.21 4.72 23.85
C THR A 407 13.77 3.38 23.29
N VAL A 408 14.14 2.30 23.97
CA VAL A 408 13.74 0.93 23.64
C VAL A 408 13.00 0.33 24.83
N ASN A 409 11.75 -0.09 24.64
CA ASN A 409 10.95 -0.77 25.64
C ASN A 409 10.53 -2.14 25.13
N ALA A 410 10.93 -3.21 25.81
CA ALA A 410 10.49 -4.56 25.54
C ALA A 410 9.66 -5.07 26.73
N GLY A 411 8.44 -5.55 26.48
CA GLY A 411 7.61 -6.16 27.54
C GLY A 411 8.21 -7.47 28.09
N GLY A 412 9.04 -8.14 27.30
CA GLY A 412 9.80 -9.35 27.63
C GLY A 412 11.30 -9.06 27.75
N ASN A 413 12.09 -9.78 26.96
CA ASN A 413 13.54 -9.64 26.92
C ASN A 413 13.98 -8.59 25.90
N LEU A 414 15.07 -7.88 26.19
CA LEU A 414 15.74 -7.00 25.24
C LEU A 414 17.16 -7.52 24.99
N ASN A 415 17.47 -7.89 23.75
CA ASN A 415 18.80 -8.30 23.33
C ASN A 415 19.38 -7.30 22.33
N THR A 416 20.56 -6.76 22.61
CA THR A 416 21.27 -5.82 21.73
C THR A 416 22.57 -6.43 21.23
N ALA A 417 22.49 -7.30 20.22
CA ALA A 417 23.66 -7.96 19.64
C ALA A 417 24.45 -7.06 18.67
N GLY A 418 23.81 -6.02 18.11
CA GLY A 418 24.41 -5.09 17.16
C GLY A 418 25.12 -3.88 17.78
N GLN A 419 25.19 -2.79 17.03
CA GLN A 419 25.71 -1.50 17.49
C GLN A 419 24.54 -0.56 17.78
N ILE A 420 24.31 -0.23 19.05
CA ILE A 420 23.21 0.62 19.49
C ILE A 420 23.75 1.95 19.98
N GLY A 421 23.28 3.05 19.41
CA GLY A 421 23.81 4.38 19.65
C GLY A 421 22.74 5.44 19.79
N SER A 422 23.00 6.42 20.63
CA SER A 422 22.26 7.67 20.72
C SER A 422 23.25 8.81 20.94
N ASN A 423 23.12 9.95 20.25
CA ASN A 423 23.88 11.14 20.63
C ASN A 423 23.24 11.89 21.81
N GLY A 424 21.95 11.69 22.05
CA GLY A 424 21.25 12.12 23.27
C GLY A 424 21.17 11.00 24.31
N VAL A 425 20.20 11.10 25.23
CA VAL A 425 19.96 10.07 26.25
C VAL A 425 19.53 8.75 25.60
N LEU A 426 20.14 7.66 26.08
CA LEU A 426 19.79 6.28 25.71
C LEU A 426 19.05 5.60 26.87
N THR A 427 17.85 5.10 26.62
CA THR A 427 17.09 4.28 27.58
C THR A 427 16.76 2.92 27.00
N LEU A 428 17.18 1.85 27.67
CA LEU A 428 16.89 0.46 27.34
C LEU A 428 16.13 -0.19 28.51
N THR A 429 14.89 -0.58 28.28
CA THR A 429 14.02 -1.19 29.29
C THR A 429 13.55 -2.57 28.83
N ALA A 430 13.69 -3.57 29.70
CA ALA A 430 13.15 -4.92 29.51
C ALA A 430 12.26 -5.30 30.69
N GLY A 431 11.08 -5.87 30.42
CA GLY A 431 10.22 -6.44 31.45
C GLY A 431 10.86 -7.64 32.15
N GLN A 432 11.69 -8.40 31.43
CA GLN A 432 12.40 -9.56 31.96
C GLN A 432 13.91 -9.33 31.96
N ASN A 433 14.65 -9.83 30.96
CA ASN A 433 16.10 -9.74 30.92
C ASN A 433 16.57 -8.75 29.86
N LEU A 434 17.62 -7.99 30.18
CA LEU A 434 18.32 -7.12 29.25
C LEU A 434 19.72 -7.70 28.99
N THR A 435 20.04 -7.99 27.74
CA THR A 435 21.37 -8.47 27.33
C THR A 435 22.01 -7.48 26.38
N VAL A 436 23.13 -6.89 26.80
CA VAL A 436 24.04 -6.13 25.94
C VAL A 436 25.07 -7.09 25.36
N GLY A 437 24.76 -7.65 24.18
CA GLY A 437 25.64 -8.59 23.47
C GLY A 437 26.71 -7.91 22.63
N GLY A 438 26.38 -6.75 22.04
CA GLY A 438 27.25 -5.95 21.17
C GLY A 438 27.71 -4.65 21.84
N GLN A 439 27.77 -3.57 21.06
CA GLN A 439 28.24 -2.26 21.54
C GLN A 439 27.05 -1.35 21.80
N VAL A 440 26.98 -0.75 22.98
CA VAL A 440 25.94 0.19 23.36
C VAL A 440 26.59 1.51 23.79
N GLY A 441 26.20 2.60 23.13
CA GLY A 441 26.82 3.92 23.30
C GLY A 441 25.79 5.03 23.49
N SER A 442 26.06 5.96 24.41
CA SER A 442 25.30 7.19 24.59
C SER A 442 26.19 8.43 24.55
N GLY A 443 25.77 9.45 23.81
CA GLY A 443 26.36 10.79 23.79
C GLY A 443 25.86 11.69 24.92
N ALA A 444 24.95 11.18 25.76
CA ALA A 444 24.58 11.73 27.06
C ALA A 444 24.47 10.57 28.07
N ASP A 445 23.44 10.55 28.91
CA ASP A 445 23.23 9.48 29.89
C ASP A 445 22.79 8.16 29.22
N ALA A 446 23.19 7.04 29.82
CA ALA A 446 22.74 5.70 29.46
C ALA A 446 21.98 5.06 30.63
N LYS A 447 20.71 4.73 30.43
CA LYS A 447 19.86 4.06 31.42
C LYS A 447 19.45 2.68 30.92
N LEU A 448 19.85 1.64 31.64
CA LEU A 448 19.51 0.25 31.39
C LEU A 448 18.69 -0.29 32.56
N GLN A 449 17.51 -0.82 32.29
CA GLN A 449 16.60 -1.36 33.30
C GLN A 449 16.03 -2.71 32.87
N ALA A 450 16.09 -3.70 33.77
CA ALA A 450 15.49 -5.01 33.57
C ALA A 450 14.69 -5.44 34.80
N GLY A 451 13.49 -6.01 34.60
CA GLY A 451 12.70 -6.57 35.71
C GLY A 451 13.34 -7.78 36.38
N SER A 452 14.21 -8.51 35.66
CA SER A 452 14.99 -9.64 36.18
C SER A 452 16.48 -9.33 36.13
N ASN A 453 17.18 -9.68 35.05
CA ASN A 453 18.63 -9.60 35.01
C ASN A 453 19.11 -8.61 33.93
N VAL A 454 20.21 -7.92 34.21
CA VAL A 454 20.99 -7.23 33.18
C VAL A 454 22.29 -7.99 32.96
N THR A 455 22.59 -8.36 31.72
CA THR A 455 23.87 -8.98 31.33
C THR A 455 24.57 -8.07 30.34
N VAL A 456 25.78 -7.62 30.66
CA VAL A 456 26.65 -6.83 29.78
C VAL A 456 27.79 -7.72 29.33
N ASN A 457 27.68 -8.27 28.12
CA ASN A 457 28.70 -9.12 27.49
C ASN A 457 29.62 -8.31 26.57
N GLY A 458 29.06 -7.35 25.84
CA GLY A 458 29.82 -6.38 25.05
C GLY A 458 30.16 -5.13 25.87
N ALA A 459 30.37 -3.98 25.22
CA ALA A 459 30.69 -2.74 25.93
C ALA A 459 29.47 -1.83 26.06
N LEU A 460 29.38 -1.18 27.22
CA LEU A 460 28.44 -0.10 27.50
C LEU A 460 29.23 1.17 27.78
N THR A 461 29.04 2.18 26.93
CA THR A 461 29.74 3.47 27.05
C THR A 461 28.75 4.63 27.07
N SER A 462 29.06 5.65 27.86
CA SER A 462 28.29 6.88 27.94
C SER A 462 29.24 8.06 28.19
N THR A 463 29.00 9.20 27.55
CA THR A 463 29.71 10.45 27.86
C THR A 463 29.18 11.11 29.14
N GLY A 464 27.95 10.78 29.55
CA GLY A 464 27.28 11.22 30.77
C GLY A 464 27.21 10.14 31.85
N ASP A 465 26.12 10.13 32.60
CA ASP A 465 25.89 9.16 33.66
C ASP A 465 25.41 7.81 33.09
N THR A 466 25.91 6.71 33.65
CA THR A 466 25.41 5.36 33.36
C THR A 466 24.66 4.81 34.57
N SER A 467 23.42 4.38 34.36
CA SER A 467 22.61 3.69 35.36
C SER A 467 22.21 2.31 34.84
N VAL A 468 22.56 1.25 35.57
CA VAL A 468 22.16 -0.12 35.27
C VAL A 468 21.39 -0.66 36.47
N THR A 469 20.11 -0.97 36.27
CA THR A 469 19.22 -1.48 37.32
C THR A 469 18.64 -2.84 36.91
N ALA A 470 18.82 -3.85 37.76
CA ALA A 470 18.24 -5.16 37.60
C ALA A 470 17.36 -5.50 38.81
N GLY A 471 16.19 -6.10 38.57
CA GLY A 471 15.34 -6.60 39.66
C GLY A 471 15.98 -7.76 40.43
N GLN A 472 16.93 -8.49 39.83
CA GLN A 472 17.63 -9.63 40.41
C GLN A 472 19.14 -9.41 40.37
N SER A 473 19.81 -9.70 39.24
CA SER A 473 21.27 -9.68 39.15
C SER A 473 21.79 -8.88 37.96
N ILE A 474 23.00 -8.34 38.11
CA ILE A 474 23.79 -7.74 37.04
C ILE A 474 25.02 -8.61 36.80
N ALA A 475 25.20 -9.09 35.57
CA ALA A 475 26.41 -9.77 35.11
C ALA A 475 27.22 -8.85 34.18
N LEU A 476 28.48 -8.56 34.53
CA LEU A 476 29.41 -7.71 33.78
C LEU A 476 30.55 -8.57 33.22
N ALA A 477 30.32 -9.19 32.07
CA ALA A 477 31.38 -9.88 31.33
C ALA A 477 32.20 -8.92 30.46
N GLY A 478 31.58 -7.86 29.95
CA GLY A 478 32.23 -6.77 29.22
C GLY A 478 32.29 -5.46 30.02
N ASP A 479 32.87 -4.43 29.40
CA ASP A 479 33.21 -3.18 30.07
C ASP A 479 32.02 -2.20 30.17
N VAL A 480 31.95 -1.49 31.29
CA VAL A 480 31.04 -0.36 31.52
C VAL A 480 31.87 0.89 31.79
N ALA A 481 31.69 1.93 30.97
CA ALA A 481 32.41 3.20 31.09
C ALA A 481 31.46 4.41 31.02
N ALA A 482 31.49 5.24 32.06
CA ALA A 482 30.71 6.48 32.15
C ALA A 482 31.63 7.72 32.18
N GLY A 483 31.30 8.73 31.38
CA GLY A 483 31.94 10.05 31.45
C GLY A 483 31.47 10.88 32.65
N GLY A 484 30.36 10.50 33.29
CA GLY A 484 29.86 11.01 34.55
C GLY A 484 30.01 9.98 35.68
N ASN A 485 28.90 9.67 36.34
CA ASN A 485 28.78 8.62 37.36
C ASN A 485 28.40 7.26 36.74
N ALA A 486 28.85 6.17 37.34
CA ALA A 486 28.33 4.82 37.04
C ALA A 486 27.60 4.27 38.26
N THR A 487 26.30 3.99 38.13
CA THR A 487 25.47 3.40 39.20
C THR A 487 24.93 2.06 38.77
N LEU A 488 25.28 1.00 39.51
CA LEU A 488 24.74 -0.35 39.33
C LEU A 488 23.90 -0.72 40.55
N SER A 489 22.67 -1.18 40.33
CA SER A 489 21.75 -1.59 41.39
C SER A 489 21.09 -2.93 41.05
N ALA A 490 21.22 -3.91 41.95
CA ALA A 490 20.63 -5.23 41.82
C ALA A 490 20.07 -5.68 43.19
N SER A 491 19.06 -6.56 43.25
CA SER A 491 18.59 -7.07 44.55
C SER A 491 19.42 -8.25 45.06
N GLN A 492 20.04 -9.02 44.16
CA GLN A 492 20.79 -10.22 44.47
C GLN A 492 22.28 -9.97 44.27
N THR A 493 22.78 -9.98 43.03
CA THR A 493 24.24 -9.96 42.79
C THR A 493 24.66 -8.96 41.71
N VAL A 494 25.88 -8.46 41.85
CA VAL A 494 26.62 -7.77 40.77
C VAL A 494 27.93 -8.52 40.59
N THR A 495 28.11 -9.21 39.47
CA THR A 495 29.24 -10.13 39.28
C THR A 495 29.89 -10.00 37.91
N GLY A 496 31.19 -10.26 37.79
CA GLY A 496 31.82 -10.56 36.51
C GLY A 496 33.22 -9.97 36.32
N PRO A 497 33.94 -10.39 35.27
CA PRO A 497 35.32 -10.00 35.01
C PRO A 497 35.49 -8.63 34.32
N GLY A 498 34.41 -8.01 33.82
CA GLY A 498 34.46 -6.75 33.08
C GLY A 498 34.91 -5.56 33.93
N ASN A 499 35.48 -4.53 33.28
CA ASN A 499 35.87 -3.31 33.97
C ASN A 499 34.67 -2.39 34.19
N LEU A 500 34.62 -1.75 35.36
CA LEU A 500 33.64 -0.73 35.71
C LEU A 500 34.35 0.59 35.96
N SER A 501 34.11 1.58 35.10
CA SER A 501 34.78 2.88 35.20
C SER A 501 33.81 4.05 35.08
N ALA A 502 34.12 5.12 35.82
CA ALA A 502 33.40 6.39 35.79
C ALA A 502 34.41 7.55 35.91
N ALA A 503 34.16 8.69 35.27
CA ALA A 503 35.02 9.86 35.46
C ALA A 503 34.76 10.59 36.80
N GLN A 504 33.54 10.44 37.36
CA GLN A 504 33.17 10.94 38.68
C GLN A 504 33.10 9.77 39.68
N SER A 505 31.92 9.26 40.00
CA SER A 505 31.77 8.24 41.03
C SER A 505 31.29 6.91 40.47
N VAL A 506 31.80 5.80 41.01
CA VAL A 506 31.23 4.47 40.84
C VAL A 506 30.44 4.12 42.11
N LYS A 507 29.16 3.78 41.94
CA LYS A 507 28.29 3.28 43.01
C LYS A 507 27.72 1.92 42.62
N VAL A 508 27.94 0.91 43.46
CA VAL A 508 27.35 -0.42 43.28
C VAL A 508 26.56 -0.77 44.54
N THR A 509 25.30 -1.12 44.38
CA THR A 509 24.45 -1.59 45.47
C THR A 509 23.81 -2.91 45.09
N SER A 510 24.08 -3.96 45.86
CA SER A 510 23.47 -5.27 45.65
C SER A 510 23.36 -6.07 46.94
N GLY A 511 22.82 -7.29 46.86
CA GLY A 511 23.03 -8.28 47.91
C GLY A 511 24.53 -8.51 48.05
N SER A 512 25.16 -9.18 47.08
CA SER A 512 26.61 -9.41 47.03
C SER A 512 27.26 -8.82 45.77
N ILE A 513 28.54 -8.47 45.88
CA ILE A 513 29.37 -7.90 44.81
C ILE A 513 30.56 -8.82 44.59
N ASP A 514 30.79 -9.28 43.36
CA ASP A 514 31.97 -10.05 42.97
C ASP A 514 32.52 -9.57 41.61
N LEU A 515 33.39 -8.55 41.65
CA LEU A 515 33.94 -7.92 40.46
C LEU A 515 35.39 -8.34 40.24
N GLY A 516 35.64 -9.10 39.18
CA GLY A 516 36.97 -9.56 38.79
C GLY A 516 37.79 -8.52 38.04
N GLY A 517 37.14 -7.54 37.40
CA GLY A 517 37.78 -6.48 36.64
C GLY A 517 38.19 -5.25 37.47
N GLN A 518 38.73 -4.23 36.81
CA GLN A 518 39.07 -2.97 37.46
C GLN A 518 37.82 -2.18 37.84
N VAL A 519 37.84 -1.53 39.01
CA VAL A 519 36.82 -0.58 39.45
C VAL A 519 37.47 0.79 39.61
N LYS A 520 37.07 1.77 38.79
CA LYS A 520 37.74 3.09 38.73
C LYS A 520 36.74 4.24 38.78
N GLY A 521 36.95 5.18 39.69
CA GLY A 521 36.25 6.46 39.76
C GLY A 521 37.00 7.42 40.65
N LYS A 522 36.69 8.73 40.67
CA LYS A 522 37.19 9.63 41.72
C LYS A 522 36.75 9.17 43.11
N GLN A 523 35.51 8.66 43.19
CA GLN A 523 34.97 8.02 44.38
C GLN A 523 34.43 6.65 44.00
N VAL A 524 34.62 5.66 44.87
CA VAL A 524 34.06 4.31 44.71
C VAL A 524 33.29 3.97 45.98
N ALA A 525 32.00 3.66 45.83
CA ALA A 525 31.12 3.20 46.89
C ALA A 525 30.51 1.85 46.51
N LEU A 526 30.90 0.81 47.22
CA LEU A 526 30.37 -0.54 47.05
C LEU A 526 29.53 -0.85 48.30
N THR A 527 28.34 -1.38 48.12
CA THR A 527 27.44 -1.67 49.24
C THR A 527 26.76 -3.01 49.01
N ALA A 528 27.16 -4.00 49.80
CA ALA A 528 26.55 -5.31 49.87
C ALA A 528 25.57 -5.37 51.06
N ASN A 529 24.27 -5.49 50.77
CA ASN A 529 23.19 -5.44 51.75
C ASN A 529 22.54 -6.80 52.02
N GLY A 530 23.07 -7.88 51.43
CA GLY A 530 22.50 -9.21 51.63
C GLY A 530 22.92 -9.84 52.95
N SER A 531 22.20 -10.89 53.34
CA SER A 531 22.52 -11.71 54.51
C SER A 531 23.10 -13.06 54.10
N GLY A 532 23.91 -13.68 54.95
CA GLY A 532 24.57 -14.96 54.65
C GLY A 532 25.56 -14.85 53.47
N ASN A 533 25.51 -15.81 52.54
CA ASN A 533 26.40 -15.85 51.36
C ASN A 533 26.17 -14.69 50.36
N LEU A 534 25.16 -13.86 50.58
CA LEU A 534 24.88 -12.66 49.79
C LEU A 534 25.39 -11.38 50.48
N GLY A 535 26.30 -11.42 51.45
CA GLY A 535 26.81 -10.20 52.13
C GLY A 535 28.20 -9.73 51.68
N ASP A 536 28.84 -10.44 50.76
CA ASP A 536 30.26 -10.23 50.48
C ASP A 536 30.52 -9.22 49.37
N VAL A 537 31.62 -8.48 49.52
CA VAL A 537 32.29 -7.72 48.45
C VAL A 537 33.62 -8.41 48.12
N ARG A 538 33.71 -9.02 46.95
CA ARG A 538 34.92 -9.65 46.39
C ARG A 538 35.41 -8.83 45.20
N LEU A 539 36.69 -8.49 45.20
CA LEU A 539 37.33 -7.68 44.15
C LEU A 539 38.59 -8.41 43.67
N GLY A 540 38.55 -8.91 42.44
CA GLY A 540 39.67 -9.59 41.79
C GLY A 540 40.62 -8.66 41.04
N GLY A 541 40.15 -7.47 40.67
CA GLY A 541 40.92 -6.44 39.97
C GLY A 541 41.26 -5.23 40.84
N ALA A 542 42.02 -4.29 40.27
CA ALA A 542 42.42 -3.08 40.98
C ALA A 542 41.24 -2.13 41.23
N VAL A 543 41.14 -1.62 42.46
CA VAL A 543 40.25 -0.52 42.81
C VAL A 543 41.06 0.77 42.82
N SER A 544 40.72 1.72 41.96
CA SER A 544 41.43 3.00 41.86
C SER A 544 40.46 4.16 42.13
N ALA A 545 40.60 4.80 43.29
CA ALA A 545 39.87 6.01 43.61
C ALA A 545 40.73 7.08 44.31
N PRO A 546 41.15 8.15 43.61
CA PRO A 546 41.99 9.20 44.22
C PRO A 546 41.28 10.04 45.29
N GLY A 547 39.94 10.02 45.34
CA GLY A 547 39.15 10.71 46.36
C GLY A 547 38.85 9.82 47.56
N SER A 548 38.00 8.81 47.38
CA SER A 548 37.63 7.89 48.46
C SER A 548 37.19 6.52 47.94
N VAL A 549 37.40 5.50 48.77
CA VAL A 549 36.83 4.16 48.62
C VAL A 549 35.99 3.87 49.86
N THR A 550 34.75 3.43 49.69
CA THR A 550 33.86 2.96 50.76
C THR A 550 33.32 1.59 50.35
N ILE A 551 33.45 0.61 51.25
CA ILE A 551 33.00 -0.78 51.07
C ILE A 551 32.14 -1.14 52.27
#